data_AF-A0A7Y5RQJ1-F1
#
_entry.id   AF-A0A7Y5RQJ1-F1
#
_cell.length_a   1.000
_cell.length_b   1.000
_cell.length_c   1.000
_cell.angle_alpha   90.00
_cell.angle_beta   90.00
_cell.angle_gamma   90.00
#
_symmetry.space_group_name_H-M   'P 1'
#
loop_
_entity.id
_entity.type
_entity.pdbx_description
1 polymer ?
#
loop_
_entity_poly.entity_id
_entity_poly.type
_entity_poly.pdbx_seq_one_letter_code
_entity_poly.pdbx_strand_id
1 'polypeptide(L)'
;MTTPNTIDELRALIAANLKDDAKQRGESLVQAISARIAESDKRTSDLTAAQQRAAIERAFLARAAREQLIAPDDALKLTDLAKLQLNDRGEIGGLDELFAELRRTRPWLFAQSVTPGLNQQERTTDPAQALLERARQSGLTRDIQLWREQRKRS
;
A
#
# COMPACT_ATOMS: atom_id res chain seq x y z
N MET A 1 -56.31 69.79 5.18
CA MET A 1 -56.23 68.81 4.08
C MET A 1 -54.77 68.63 3.75
N THR A 2 -54.14 67.60 4.32
CA THR A 2 -52.70 67.35 4.15
C THR A 2 -52.60 66.32 3.03
N THR A 3 -52.13 66.73 1.85
CA THR A 3 -51.80 65.79 0.77
C THR A 3 -50.73 64.83 1.26
N PRO A 4 -50.96 63.50 1.29
CA PRO A 4 -49.92 62.57 1.69
C PRO A 4 -48.72 62.73 0.75
N ASN A 5 -47.56 62.90 1.35
CA ASN A 5 -46.34 63.33 0.69
C ASN A 5 -45.78 62.19 -0.18
N THR A 6 -46.18 62.17 -1.46
CA THR A 6 -45.81 61.15 -2.45
C THR A 6 -44.29 60.94 -2.54
N ILE A 7 -43.49 61.95 -2.21
CA ILE A 7 -42.02 61.88 -2.19
C ILE A 7 -41.51 61.01 -1.03
N ASP A 8 -42.15 61.05 0.14
CA ASP A 8 -41.75 60.22 1.28
C ASP A 8 -42.11 58.74 1.05
N GLU A 9 -43.23 58.47 0.38
CA GLU A 9 -43.61 57.11 -0.05
C GLU A 9 -42.63 56.54 -1.07
N LEU A 10 -42.21 57.34 -2.06
CA LEU A 10 -41.19 56.93 -3.04
C LEU A 10 -39.84 56.65 -2.37
N ARG A 11 -39.44 57.47 -1.38
CA ARG A 11 -38.21 57.25 -0.61
C ARG A 11 -38.28 55.96 0.21
N ALA A 12 -39.41 55.69 0.85
CA ALA A 12 -39.63 54.46 1.62
C ALA A 12 -39.57 53.21 0.72
N LEU A 13 -40.18 53.27 -0.47
CA LEU A 13 -40.16 52.18 -1.45
C LEU A 13 -38.74 51.89 -1.98
N ILE A 14 -37.97 52.94 -2.31
CA ILE A 14 -36.57 52.78 -2.75
C ILE A 14 -35.71 52.16 -1.65
N ALA A 15 -35.86 52.62 -0.40
CA ALA A 15 -35.11 52.10 0.73
C ALA A 15 -35.46 50.63 1.04
N ALA A 16 -36.73 50.23 0.89
CA ALA A 16 -37.17 48.86 1.06
C ALA A 16 -36.55 47.94 -0.01
N ASN A 17 -36.65 48.29 -1.29
CA ASN A 17 -36.07 47.51 -2.38
C ASN A 17 -34.56 47.33 -2.24
N LEU A 18 -33.82 48.39 -1.90
CA LEU A 18 -32.38 48.31 -1.66
C LEU A 18 -32.02 47.33 -0.52
N LYS A 19 -32.86 47.26 0.51
CA LYS A 19 -32.68 46.36 1.66
C LYS A 19 -32.98 44.91 1.29
N ASP A 20 -34.02 44.68 0.49
CA ASP A 20 -34.37 43.35 -0.01
C ASP A 20 -33.32 42.83 -1.00
N ASP A 21 -32.82 43.67 -1.91
CA ASP A 21 -31.70 43.34 -2.80
C ASP A 21 -30.43 42.97 -2.03
N ALA A 22 -30.09 43.76 -0.99
CA ALA A 22 -28.94 43.48 -0.14
C ALA A 22 -29.11 42.16 0.62
N LYS A 23 -30.32 41.87 1.09
CA LYS A 23 -30.66 40.62 1.79
C LYS A 23 -30.59 39.41 0.86
N GLN A 24 -31.18 39.49 -0.34
CA GLN A 24 -31.12 38.44 -1.34
C GLN A 24 -29.70 38.15 -1.81
N ARG A 25 -28.87 39.19 -2.00
CA ARG A 25 -27.44 39.01 -2.31
C ARG A 25 -26.69 38.36 -1.15
N GLY A 26 -26.97 38.77 0.08
CA GLY A 26 -26.41 38.14 1.28
C GLY A 26 -26.76 36.66 1.38
N GLU A 27 -28.04 36.31 1.21
CA GLU A 27 -28.53 34.93 1.24
C GLU A 27 -27.95 34.09 0.10
N SER A 28 -27.86 34.64 -1.11
CA SER A 28 -27.25 33.97 -2.27
C SER A 28 -25.75 33.70 -2.06
N LEU A 29 -25.01 34.67 -1.49
CA LEU A 29 -23.60 34.47 -1.14
C LEU A 29 -23.43 33.41 -0.05
N VAL A 30 -24.27 33.43 0.99
CA VAL A 30 -24.24 32.40 2.05
C VAL A 30 -24.55 31.02 1.48
N GLN A 31 -25.53 30.89 0.58
CA GLN A 31 -25.84 29.62 -0.08
C GLN A 31 -24.68 29.15 -0.96
N ALA A 32 -24.08 30.03 -1.76
CA ALA A 32 -22.95 29.70 -2.62
C ALA A 32 -21.71 29.27 -1.81
N ILE A 33 -21.41 29.96 -0.71
CA ILE A 33 -20.33 29.59 0.20
C ILE A 33 -20.62 28.25 0.87
N SER A 34 -21.84 28.05 1.38
CA SER A 34 -22.23 26.80 2.04
C SER A 34 -22.16 25.60 1.10
N ALA A 35 -22.62 25.75 -0.15
CA ALA A 35 -22.51 24.71 -1.17
C ALA A 35 -21.04 24.38 -1.48
N ARG A 36 -20.18 25.40 -1.53
CA ARG A 36 -18.75 25.21 -1.80
C ARG A 36 -18.00 24.57 -0.64
N ILE A 37 -18.38 24.87 0.60
CA ILE A 37 -17.87 24.17 1.80
C ILE A 37 -18.29 22.71 1.75
N ALA A 38 -19.57 22.42 1.52
CA ALA A 38 -20.07 21.04 1.43
C ALA A 38 -19.37 20.22 0.34
N GLU A 39 -19.14 20.81 -0.83
CA GLU A 39 -18.38 20.16 -1.91
C GLU A 39 -16.91 19.92 -1.54
N SER A 40 -16.28 20.89 -0.85
CA SER A 40 -14.90 20.76 -0.39
C SER A 40 -14.75 19.67 0.68
N ASP A 41 -15.70 19.59 1.62
CA ASP A 41 -15.73 18.57 2.67
C ASP A 41 -15.90 17.19 2.08
N LYS A 42 -16.83 17.03 1.13
CA LYS A 42 -17.03 15.77 0.40
C LYS A 42 -15.79 15.36 -0.36
N ARG A 43 -15.16 16.28 -1.08
CA ARG A 43 -13.92 16.00 -1.81
C ARG A 43 -12.79 15.59 -0.87
N THR A 44 -12.71 16.22 0.30
CA THR A 44 -11.71 15.88 1.31
C THR A 44 -11.97 14.48 1.89
N SER A 45 -13.22 14.15 2.23
CA SER A 45 -13.56 12.81 2.71
C SER A 45 -13.27 11.72 1.67
N ASP A 46 -13.58 11.98 0.41
CA ASP A 46 -13.34 11.05 -0.69
C ASP A 46 -11.83 10.81 -0.90
N LEU A 47 -11.03 11.88 -0.84
CA LEU A 47 -9.57 11.80 -0.93
C LEU A 47 -8.97 11.06 0.27
N THR A 48 -9.44 11.33 1.49
CA THR A 48 -8.98 10.64 2.70
C THR A 48 -9.30 9.14 2.61
N ALA A 49 -10.51 8.77 2.20
CA ALA A 49 -10.89 7.37 2.02
C ALA A 49 -10.03 6.69 0.94
N ALA A 50 -9.77 7.36 -0.18
CA ALA A 50 -8.91 6.84 -1.24
C ALA A 50 -7.46 6.66 -0.78
N GLN A 51 -6.91 7.60 -0.02
CA GLN A 51 -5.56 7.50 0.55
C GLN A 51 -5.45 6.34 1.55
N GLN A 52 -6.42 6.19 2.45
CA GLN A 52 -6.47 5.09 3.41
C GLN A 52 -6.51 3.74 2.68
N ARG A 53 -7.38 3.61 1.68
CA ARG A 53 -7.46 2.40 0.87
C ARG A 53 -6.14 2.08 0.15
N ALA A 54 -5.52 3.09 -0.48
CA ALA A 54 -4.24 2.90 -1.16
C ALA A 54 -3.11 2.51 -0.19
N ALA A 55 -3.10 3.04 1.04
CA ALA A 55 -2.16 2.63 2.08
C ALA A 55 -2.37 1.16 2.48
N ILE A 56 -3.62 0.75 2.67
CA ILE A 56 -4.01 -0.64 2.97
C ILE A 56 -3.57 -1.60 1.88
N GLU A 57 -3.88 -1.28 0.63
CA GLU A 57 -3.50 -2.10 -0.52
C GLU A 57 -1.97 -2.24 -0.63
N ARG A 58 -1.23 -1.13 -0.43
CA ARG A 58 0.25 -1.16 -0.44
C ARG A 58 0.84 -2.03 0.65
N ALA A 59 0.35 -1.93 1.88
CA ALA A 59 0.84 -2.75 2.98
C ALA A 59 0.50 -4.22 2.76
N PHE A 60 -0.69 -4.52 2.24
CA PHE A 60 -1.08 -5.87 1.87
C PHE A 60 -0.12 -6.45 0.83
N LEU A 61 0.15 -5.74 -0.27
CA LEU A 61 1.06 -6.20 -1.33
C LEU A 61 2.50 -6.39 -0.82
N ALA A 62 2.99 -5.45 0.00
CA ALA A 62 4.32 -5.55 0.61
C ALA A 62 4.45 -6.79 1.50
N ARG A 63 3.38 -7.14 2.24
CA ARG A 63 3.34 -8.35 3.06
C ARG A 63 3.14 -9.60 2.21
N ALA A 64 2.28 -9.55 1.20
CA ALA A 64 2.03 -10.66 0.29
C ALA A 64 3.31 -11.15 -0.40
N ALA A 65 4.21 -10.23 -0.75
CA ALA A 65 5.54 -10.57 -1.28
C ALA A 65 6.40 -11.35 -0.26
N ARG A 66 6.35 -10.97 1.03
CA ARG A 66 7.06 -11.69 2.11
C ARG A 66 6.47 -13.06 2.40
N GLU A 67 5.15 -13.16 2.32
CA GLU A 67 4.39 -14.38 2.56
C GLU A 67 4.33 -15.31 1.33
N GLN A 68 5.03 -14.95 0.23
CA GLN A 68 5.13 -15.73 -1.00
C GLN A 68 3.77 -16.05 -1.65
N LEU A 69 2.86 -15.07 -1.69
CA LEU A 69 1.62 -15.22 -2.46
C LEU A 69 1.92 -15.39 -3.95
N ILE A 70 1.26 -16.35 -4.59
CA ILE A 70 1.41 -16.64 -6.02
C ILE A 70 0.76 -15.53 -6.86
N ALA A 71 -0.42 -15.07 -6.44
CA ALA A 71 -1.22 -14.05 -7.11
C ALA A 71 -1.71 -13.01 -6.10
N PRO A 72 -0.87 -12.03 -5.72
CA PRO A 72 -1.22 -11.04 -4.70
C PRO A 72 -2.40 -10.15 -5.11
N ASP A 73 -2.52 -9.80 -6.40
CA ASP A 73 -3.66 -9.02 -6.93
C ASP A 73 -5.00 -9.78 -6.83
N ASP A 74 -4.99 -11.09 -7.07
CA ASP A 74 -6.21 -11.90 -6.95
C ASP A 74 -6.58 -12.14 -5.50
N ALA A 75 -5.58 -12.34 -4.63
CA ALA A 75 -5.81 -12.40 -3.20
C ALA A 75 -6.42 -11.08 -2.69
N LEU A 76 -5.96 -9.93 -3.17
CA LEU A 76 -6.49 -8.62 -2.80
C LEU A 76 -7.97 -8.48 -3.15
N LYS A 77 -8.42 -9.00 -4.30
CA LYS A 77 -9.84 -9.03 -4.70
C LYS A 77 -10.70 -9.97 -3.85
N LEU A 78 -10.12 -11.05 -3.35
CA LEU A 78 -10.79 -12.07 -2.54
C LEU A 78 -10.83 -11.73 -1.04
N THR A 79 -10.13 -10.66 -0.65
CA THR A 79 -9.91 -10.29 0.74
C THR A 79 -10.75 -9.05 1.09
N ASP A 80 -11.42 -9.11 2.23
CA ASP A 80 -12.18 -7.96 2.73
C ASP A 80 -11.26 -6.96 3.44
N LEU A 81 -10.78 -5.99 2.67
CA LEU A 81 -9.89 -4.92 3.17
C LEU A 81 -10.63 -3.92 4.06
N ALA A 82 -11.97 -3.92 4.10
CA ALA A 82 -12.74 -2.98 4.92
C ALA A 82 -12.57 -3.21 6.43
N LYS A 83 -12.08 -4.39 6.81
CA LYS A 83 -11.77 -4.74 8.20
C LYS A 83 -10.44 -4.19 8.69
N LEU A 84 -9.59 -3.70 7.79
CA LEU A 84 -8.26 -3.20 8.11
C LEU A 84 -8.33 -1.72 8.44
N GLN A 85 -7.64 -1.32 9.51
CA GLN A 85 -7.59 0.08 9.95
C GLN A 85 -6.14 0.58 9.90
N LEU A 86 -5.98 1.76 9.31
CA LEU A 86 -4.74 2.51 9.37
C LEU A 86 -4.70 3.25 10.72
N ASN A 87 -3.70 2.96 11.54
CA ASN A 87 -3.50 3.66 12.81
C ASN A 87 -2.75 5.00 12.61
N ASP A 88 -2.70 5.83 13.66
CA ASP A 88 -2.04 7.15 13.63
C ASP A 88 -0.53 7.10 13.37
N ARG A 89 0.09 5.91 13.44
CA ARG A 89 1.51 5.68 13.16
C ARG A 89 1.77 5.27 11.71
N GLY A 90 0.71 5.15 10.90
CA GLY A 90 0.78 4.67 9.52
C GLY A 90 0.94 3.15 9.42
N GLU A 91 0.71 2.40 10.49
CA GLU A 91 0.69 0.94 10.51
C GLU A 91 -0.73 0.43 10.33
N ILE A 92 -0.88 -0.76 9.77
CA ILE A 92 -2.18 -1.32 9.42
C ILE A 92 -2.49 -2.48 10.34
N GLY A 93 -3.42 -2.26 11.26
CA GLY A 93 -3.91 -3.28 12.16
C GLY A 93 -4.75 -4.33 11.42
N GLY A 94 -4.72 -5.57 11.90
CA GLY A 94 -5.53 -6.66 11.34
C GLY A 94 -4.86 -7.41 10.18
N LEU A 95 -3.68 -6.98 9.69
CA LEU A 95 -2.98 -7.68 8.62
C LEU A 95 -2.51 -9.07 9.05
N ASP A 96 -2.06 -9.25 10.29
CA ASP A 96 -1.64 -10.56 10.80
C ASP A 96 -2.80 -11.56 10.81
N GLU A 97 -3.94 -11.17 11.38
CA GLU A 97 -5.16 -11.98 11.42
C GLU A 97 -5.65 -12.30 10.01
N LEU A 98 -5.60 -11.33 9.09
CA LEU A 98 -6.00 -11.50 7.70
C LEU A 98 -5.17 -12.56 6.98
N PHE A 99 -3.84 -12.50 7.09
CA PHE A 99 -2.96 -13.48 6.45
C PHE A 99 -3.08 -14.86 7.11
N ALA A 100 -3.31 -14.93 8.43
CA ALA A 100 -3.61 -16.18 9.11
C ALA A 100 -4.94 -16.80 8.63
N GLU A 101 -5.98 -15.98 8.47
CA GLU A 101 -7.27 -16.42 7.93
C GLU A 101 -7.15 -16.86 6.47
N LEU A 102 -6.42 -16.12 5.65
CA LEU A 102 -6.15 -16.48 4.25
C LEU A 102 -5.41 -17.80 4.14
N ARG A 103 -4.41 -18.06 5.00
CA ARG A 103 -3.73 -19.36 5.05
C ARG A 103 -4.68 -20.50 5.39
N ARG A 104 -5.62 -20.27 6.32
CA ARG A 104 -6.58 -21.28 6.76
C ARG A 104 -7.66 -21.56 5.71
N THR A 105 -8.19 -20.51 5.10
CA THR A 105 -9.37 -20.58 4.22
C THR A 105 -9.00 -20.80 2.75
N ARG A 106 -7.85 -20.27 2.33
CA ARG A 106 -7.39 -20.25 0.94
C ARG A 106 -5.88 -20.56 0.84
N PRO A 107 -5.44 -21.73 1.33
CA PRO A 107 -4.03 -22.11 1.32
C PRO A 107 -3.42 -22.13 -0.09
N TRP A 108 -4.22 -22.37 -1.13
CA TRP A 108 -3.80 -22.38 -2.54
C TRP A 108 -3.33 -21.02 -3.08
N LEU A 109 -3.56 -19.92 -2.36
CA LEU A 109 -3.03 -18.60 -2.72
C LEU A 109 -1.55 -18.43 -2.37
N PHE A 110 -1.04 -19.25 -1.47
CA PHE A 110 0.33 -19.22 -1.00
C PHE A 110 1.14 -20.22 -1.82
N ALA A 111 2.36 -19.84 -2.20
CA ALA A 111 3.32 -20.82 -2.69
C ALA A 111 3.46 -21.88 -1.60
N GLN A 112 3.29 -23.15 -1.96
CA GLN A 112 3.62 -24.23 -1.03
C GLN A 112 5.06 -23.98 -0.61
N SER A 113 5.28 -23.73 0.67
CA SER A 113 6.60 -23.88 1.24
C SER A 113 6.99 -25.31 0.93
N VAL A 114 7.89 -25.49 -0.05
CA VAL A 114 8.60 -26.75 -0.23
C VAL A 114 9.18 -26.99 1.15
N THR A 115 8.60 -27.91 1.91
CA THR A 115 9.17 -28.28 3.20
C THR A 115 10.56 -28.79 2.84
N PRO A 116 11.66 -28.16 3.30
CA PRO A 116 12.98 -28.70 3.10
C PRO A 116 13.09 -29.89 4.06
N GLY A 117 12.47 -30.99 3.68
CA GLY A 117 12.19 -32.11 4.56
C GLY A 117 11.81 -33.34 3.77
N LEU A 118 12.53 -33.61 2.69
CA LEU A 118 12.72 -34.93 2.04
C LEU A 118 13.57 -34.72 0.78
N ASN A 119 14.82 -34.27 0.98
CA ASN A 119 15.98 -34.44 0.11
C ASN A 119 17.14 -33.58 0.66
N GLN A 120 17.55 -33.84 1.91
CA GLN A 120 18.91 -33.53 2.34
C GLN A 120 19.77 -34.75 2.04
N GLN A 121 20.00 -35.02 0.77
CA GLN A 121 21.16 -35.78 0.34
C GLN A 121 22.01 -34.85 -0.52
N GLU A 122 23.12 -34.45 0.09
CA GLU A 122 24.39 -34.11 -0.55
C GLU A 122 24.46 -32.80 -1.32
N ARG A 123 24.68 -31.69 -0.61
CA ARG A 123 25.63 -30.63 -1.03
C ARG A 123 26.25 -29.92 0.17
N THR A 124 27.06 -30.64 0.93
CA THR A 124 28.18 -30.03 1.67
C THR A 124 29.46 -30.68 1.18
N THR A 125 29.78 -30.49 -0.11
CA THR A 125 31.16 -30.65 -0.54
C THR A 125 31.84 -29.35 -0.20
N ASP A 126 32.61 -29.37 0.88
CA ASP A 126 33.61 -28.34 1.17
C ASP A 126 34.34 -27.99 -0.14
N PRO A 127 34.42 -26.70 -0.54
CA PRO A 127 35.09 -26.31 -1.79
C PRO A 127 36.52 -26.89 -1.88
N ALA A 128 37.19 -27.16 -0.75
CA ALA A 128 38.47 -27.85 -0.72
C ALA A 128 38.38 -29.32 -1.18
N GLN A 129 37.31 -30.03 -0.81
CA GLN A 129 37.08 -31.41 -1.22
C GLN A 129 36.67 -31.52 -2.69
N ALA A 130 35.86 -30.58 -3.18
CA ALA A 130 35.50 -30.51 -4.60
C ALA A 130 36.72 -30.24 -5.49
N LEU A 131 37.65 -29.40 -5.00
CA LEU A 131 38.92 -29.11 -5.69
C LEU A 131 39.86 -30.33 -5.66
N LEU A 132 39.92 -31.05 -4.54
CA LEU A 132 40.72 -32.28 -4.39
C LEU A 132 40.21 -33.42 -5.28
N GLU A 133 38.90 -33.62 -5.38
CA GLU A 133 38.29 -34.59 -6.30
C GLU A 133 38.59 -34.25 -7.76
N ARG A 134 38.46 -32.97 -8.13
CA ARG A 134 38.78 -32.50 -9.49
C ARG A 134 40.28 -32.66 -9.81
N ALA A 135 41.17 -32.46 -8.84
CA ALA A 135 42.61 -32.68 -8.97
C ALA A 135 42.98 -34.18 -9.05
N ARG A 136 42.19 -35.04 -8.40
CA ARG A 136 42.35 -36.50 -8.45
C ARG A 136 41.91 -37.07 -9.81
N GLN A 137 40.82 -36.56 -10.36
CA GLN A 137 40.29 -36.97 -11.67
C GLN A 137 41.15 -36.47 -12.85
N SER A 138 41.82 -35.33 -12.69
CA SER A 138 42.65 -34.72 -13.74
C SER A 138 44.09 -35.23 -13.80
N GLY A 139 44.47 -36.25 -13.02
CA GLY A 139 45.83 -36.80 -13.00
C GLY A 139 46.90 -35.87 -12.41
N LEU A 140 46.55 -34.62 -12.13
CA LEU A 140 47.40 -33.54 -11.61
C LEU A 140 48.06 -33.88 -10.27
N THR A 141 47.52 -34.84 -9.51
CA THR A 141 48.14 -35.29 -8.26
C THR A 141 49.50 -35.97 -8.50
N ARG A 142 49.67 -36.68 -9.63
CA ARG A 142 50.93 -37.36 -9.96
C ARG A 142 52.02 -36.38 -10.37
N ASP A 143 51.65 -35.36 -11.14
CA ASP A 143 52.57 -34.30 -11.58
C ASP A 143 53.01 -33.39 -10.43
N ILE A 144 52.11 -33.03 -9.51
CA ILE A 144 52.46 -32.25 -8.32
C ILE A 144 53.41 -33.03 -7.41
N GLN A 145 53.27 -34.35 -7.34
CA GLN A 145 54.12 -35.21 -6.50
C GLN A 145 55.50 -35.43 -7.14
N LEU A 146 55.57 -35.56 -8.47
CA LEU A 146 56.83 -35.59 -9.23
C LEU A 146 57.61 -34.28 -9.15
N TRP A 147 56.93 -33.13 -9.21
CA TRP A 147 57.56 -31.82 -9.08
C TRP A 147 58.15 -31.59 -7.68
N ARG A 148 57.47 -32.11 -6.65
CA ARG A 148 57.92 -32.00 -5.24
C ARG A 148 59.10 -32.94 -4.92
N GLU A 149 59.16 -34.11 -5.56
CA GLU A 149 60.30 -35.04 -5.51
C GLU A 149 61.53 -34.47 -6.24
N GLN A 150 61.36 -33.85 -7.42
CA GLN A 150 62.46 -33.22 -8.15
C GLN A 150 63.13 -32.09 -7.37
N ARG A 151 62.35 -31.29 -6.64
CA ARG A 151 62.86 -30.15 -5.86
C ARG A 151 63.63 -30.53 -4.59
N LYS A 152 63.54 -31.81 -4.16
CA LYS A 152 64.34 -32.35 -3.04
C LYS A 152 65.65 -32.99 -3.49
N ARG A 153 65.87 -33.17 -4.80
CA ARG A 153 67.08 -33.78 -5.38
C ARG A 153 68.03 -32.77 -6.04
N SER A 154 67.71 -31.47 -6.02
CA SER A 154 68.64 -30.36 -6.29
C SER A 154 69.02 -29.68 -4.99
#